data_AF-W4GFD5-F1
#
_entry.id   AF-W4GFD5-F1
#
_cell.length_a   1.000
_cell.length_b   1.000
_cell.length_c   1.000
_cell.angle_alpha   90.00
_cell.angle_beta   90.00
_cell.angle_gamma   90.00
#
_symmetry.space_group_name_H-M   'P 1'
#
loop_
_entity.id
_entity.type
_entity.pdbx_description
1 polymer ?
#
loop_
_entity_poly.entity_id
_entity_poly.type
_entity_poly.pdbx_seq_one_letter_code
_entity_poly.pdbx_strand_id
1 'polypeptide(L)'
;MGDADKAQYLGMTTAMDQQLPQIEYLMCFYHVIKKCYERRTELTNEEWRDVSFDIYLLHMSASRVDLGDLMAVVHDKWATSRGLRKFRRYFFSQWLPYNRAYSGTDDVRFWKWQVYHSPPGSSYTNNPTEHFNCELKDVRQLSYYIE
;
A
#
# COMPACT_ATOMS: atom_id res chain seq x y z
N MET A 1 -5.45 1.51 -10.88
CA MET A 1 -4.82 1.76 -9.56
C MET A 1 -5.69 2.75 -8.81
N GLY A 2 -6.04 2.49 -7.54
CA GLY A 2 -6.97 3.33 -6.76
C GLY A 2 -6.44 3.74 -5.38
N ASP A 3 -7.28 4.41 -4.58
CA ASP A 3 -7.04 4.70 -3.16
C ASP A 3 -7.57 3.56 -2.28
N ALA A 4 -7.15 3.49 -1.01
CA ALA A 4 -7.64 2.54 -0.03
C ALA A 4 -9.07 2.89 0.44
N ASP A 5 -9.97 3.11 -0.52
CA ASP A 5 -11.36 3.49 -0.33
C ASP A 5 -12.28 2.34 -0.71
N LYS A 6 -13.23 2.04 0.19
CA LYS A 6 -14.15 0.92 0.04
C LYS A 6 -15.12 1.13 -1.13
N ALA A 7 -15.55 2.37 -1.39
CA ALA A 7 -16.50 2.64 -2.46
C ALA A 7 -15.82 2.47 -3.84
N GLN A 8 -14.57 2.93 -3.98
CA GLN A 8 -13.77 2.69 -5.18
C GLN A 8 -13.53 1.20 -5.43
N TYR A 9 -13.13 0.45 -4.40
CA TYR A 9 -12.93 -1.00 -4.52
C TYR A 9 -14.22 -1.68 -4.97
N LEU A 10 -15.34 -1.43 -4.28
CA LEU A 10 -16.62 -2.05 -4.60
C LEU A 10 -17.09 -1.69 -6.01
N GLY A 11 -16.99 -0.41 -6.42
CA GLY A 11 -17.35 0.01 -7.77
C GLY A 11 -16.58 -0.77 -8.85
N MET A 12 -15.30 -1.03 -8.63
CA MET A 12 -14.50 -1.83 -9.54
C MET A 12 -14.87 -3.32 -9.50
N THR A 13 -14.97 -3.92 -8.31
CA THR A 13 -15.17 -5.38 -8.19
C THR A 13 -16.61 -5.84 -8.34
N THR A 14 -17.60 -4.95 -8.32
CA THR A 14 -19.02 -5.33 -8.47
C THR A 14 -19.66 -4.80 -9.74
N ALA A 15 -19.37 -3.56 -10.13
CA ALA A 15 -19.98 -2.95 -11.31
C ALA A 15 -19.12 -3.15 -12.57
N MET A 16 -17.80 -3.02 -12.45
CA MET A 16 -16.89 -3.13 -13.60
C MET A 16 -16.48 -4.57 -13.90
N ASP A 17 -16.37 -5.44 -12.89
CA ASP A 17 -16.02 -6.84 -13.09
C ASP A 17 -16.98 -7.58 -14.03
N GLN A 18 -18.27 -7.21 -14.01
CA GLN A 18 -19.29 -7.74 -14.92
C GLN A 18 -19.10 -7.31 -16.39
N GLN A 19 -18.45 -6.17 -16.61
CA GLN A 19 -18.28 -5.56 -17.94
C GLN A 19 -16.88 -5.75 -18.51
N LEU A 20 -15.86 -5.81 -17.63
CA LEU A 20 -14.44 -5.83 -17.96
C LEU A 20 -13.68 -6.76 -16.98
N PRO A 21 -13.94 -8.09 -17.02
CA PRO A 21 -13.39 -9.05 -16.05
C PRO A 21 -11.86 -9.18 -16.10
N GLN A 22 -11.22 -8.68 -17.16
CA GLN A 22 -9.78 -8.65 -17.29
C GLN A 22 -9.10 -7.50 -16.52
N ILE A 23 -9.86 -6.56 -15.95
CA ILE A 23 -9.30 -5.40 -15.25
C ILE A 23 -9.07 -5.75 -13.78
N GLU A 24 -7.80 -5.82 -13.40
CA GLU A 24 -7.41 -6.01 -12.02
C GLU A 24 -7.31 -4.68 -11.25
N TYR A 25 -7.95 -4.61 -10.08
CA TYR A 25 -7.78 -3.49 -9.17
C TYR A 25 -6.44 -3.59 -8.42
N LEU A 26 -5.56 -2.62 -8.65
CA LEU A 26 -4.29 -2.46 -7.93
C LEU A 26 -4.37 -1.34 -6.89
N MET A 27 -3.85 -1.62 -5.70
CA MET A 27 -3.67 -0.64 -4.63
C MET A 27 -2.45 0.24 -4.96
N CYS A 28 -2.64 1.56 -4.98
CA CYS A 28 -1.54 2.51 -5.08
C CYS A 28 -0.58 2.43 -3.89
N PHE A 29 0.69 2.09 -4.16
CA PHE A 29 1.72 2.04 -3.12
C PHE A 29 1.92 3.37 -2.38
N TYR A 30 1.67 4.52 -3.02
CA TYR A 30 1.74 5.82 -2.35
C TYR A 30 0.77 5.88 -1.16
N HIS A 31 -0.46 5.44 -1.39
CA HIS A 31 -1.49 5.44 -0.37
C HIS A 31 -1.14 4.47 0.77
N VAL A 32 -0.54 3.32 0.44
CA VAL A 32 -0.02 2.38 1.45
C VAL A 32 1.02 3.07 2.34
N ILE A 33 2.09 3.64 1.76
CA ILE A 33 3.18 4.23 2.55
C ILE A 33 2.73 5.48 3.30
N LYS A 34 1.87 6.32 2.70
CA LYS A 34 1.28 7.49 3.36
C LYS A 34 0.44 7.08 4.57
N LYS A 35 -0.42 6.07 4.44
CA LYS A 35 -1.23 5.57 5.56
C LYS A 35 -0.37 4.92 6.63
N CYS A 36 0.70 4.23 6.25
CA CYS A 36 1.68 3.71 7.19
C CYS A 36 2.37 4.84 7.97
N TYR A 37 2.78 5.91 7.29
CA TYR A 37 3.37 7.09 7.92
C TYR A 37 2.41 7.76 8.91
N GLU A 38 1.13 7.93 8.55
CA GLU A 38 0.08 8.44 9.45
C GLU A 38 -0.09 7.57 10.71
N ARG A 39 0.18 6.26 10.61
CA ARG A 39 0.00 5.27 11.68
C ARG A 39 1.26 4.97 12.49
N ARG A 40 2.38 5.65 12.23
CA ARG A 40 3.67 5.42 12.90
C ARG A 40 3.78 6.04 14.31
N THR A 41 2.70 6.54 14.90
CA THR A 41 2.72 7.43 16.08
C THR A 41 3.42 6.88 17.32
N GLU A 42 3.58 5.56 17.44
CA GLU A 42 4.31 4.89 18.53
C GLU A 42 5.69 4.37 18.13
N LEU A 43 6.17 4.70 16.93
CA LEU A 43 7.49 4.36 16.44
C LEU A 43 8.45 5.53 16.64
N THR A 44 9.68 5.22 17.03
CA THR A 44 10.80 6.16 16.93
C THR A 44 11.15 6.43 15.46
N ASN A 45 11.91 7.49 15.21
CA ASN A 45 12.38 7.80 13.85
C ASN A 45 13.28 6.68 13.28
N GLU A 46 14.07 6.04 14.13
CA GLU A 46 14.89 4.87 13.75
C GLU A 46 14.02 3.67 13.38
N GLU A 47 13.05 3.32 14.21
CA GLU A 47 12.11 2.24 13.89
C GLU A 47 11.31 2.54 12.62
N TRP A 48 10.90 3.80 12.39
CA TRP A 48 10.21 4.19 11.16
C TRP A 48 11.11 4.08 9.93
N ARG A 49 12.37 4.50 10.01
CA ARG A 49 13.34 4.33 8.91
C ARG A 49 13.46 2.85 8.54
N ASP A 50 13.59 1.97 9.52
CA ASP A 50 13.75 0.54 9.26
C ASP A 50 12.44 -0.10 8.76
N VAL A 51 11.29 0.27 9.34
CA VAL A 51 9.96 -0.19 8.90
C VAL A 51 9.65 0.27 7.48
N SER A 52 9.92 1.53 7.16
CA SER A 52 9.66 2.06 5.81
C SER A 52 10.53 1.35 4.78
N PHE A 53 11.81 1.13 5.07
CA PHE A 53 12.69 0.33 4.21
C PHE A 53 12.15 -1.09 3.97
N ASP A 54 11.72 -1.77 5.02
CA ASP A 54 11.10 -3.10 4.91
C ASP A 54 9.82 -3.07 4.04
N ILE A 55 8.99 -2.03 4.15
CA ILE A 55 7.79 -1.85 3.30
C ILE A 55 8.18 -1.66 1.82
N TYR A 56 9.26 -0.92 1.54
CA TYR A 56 9.80 -0.81 0.19
C TYR A 56 10.33 -2.14 -0.34
N LEU A 57 10.99 -2.95 0.48
CA LEU A 57 11.42 -4.29 0.07
C LEU A 57 10.22 -5.16 -0.30
N LEU A 58 9.16 -5.15 0.51
CA LEU A 58 7.92 -5.86 0.21
C LEU A 58 7.31 -5.37 -1.11
N HIS A 59 7.33 -4.06 -1.38
CA HIS A 59 6.84 -3.46 -2.63
C HIS A 59 7.63 -3.96 -3.85
N MET A 60 8.95 -4.06 -3.69
CA MET A 60 9.89 -4.47 -4.74
C MET A 60 9.98 -5.98 -4.94
N SER A 61 9.16 -6.78 -4.25
CA SER A 61 9.15 -8.24 -4.41
C SER A 61 8.99 -8.62 -5.89
N ALA A 62 9.73 -9.63 -6.35
CA ALA A 62 9.73 -10.08 -7.73
C ALA A 62 8.63 -11.13 -8.02
N SER A 63 8.08 -11.75 -6.97
CA SER A 63 7.03 -12.76 -7.10
C SER A 63 6.25 -12.92 -5.80
N ARG A 64 5.17 -13.69 -5.85
CA ARG A 64 4.40 -14.07 -4.65
C ARG A 64 5.20 -14.92 -3.65
N VAL A 65 6.13 -15.75 -4.15
CA VAL A 65 7.00 -16.57 -3.29
C VAL A 65 7.97 -15.67 -2.53
N ASP A 66 8.66 -14.78 -3.26
CA ASP A 66 9.58 -13.79 -2.72
C ASP A 66 8.89 -12.87 -1.69
N LEU A 67 7.68 -12.40 -2.01
CA LEU A 67 6.85 -11.64 -1.06
C LEU A 67 6.57 -12.45 0.22
N GLY A 68 6.24 -13.73 0.10
CA GLY A 68 5.95 -14.59 1.23
C GLY A 68 7.14 -14.78 2.17
N ASP A 69 8.33 -15.00 1.60
CA ASP A 69 9.59 -15.15 2.33
C ASP A 69 9.96 -13.83 3.05
N LEU A 70 9.87 -12.69 2.35
CA LEU A 70 10.09 -11.37 2.94
C LEU A 70 9.08 -11.05 4.05
N MET A 71 7.81 -11.41 3.86
CA MET A 71 6.77 -11.23 4.87
C MET A 71 7.11 -11.96 6.17
N ALA A 72 7.63 -13.19 6.11
CA ALA A 72 8.03 -13.93 7.30
C ALA A 72 9.16 -13.22 8.07
N VAL A 73 10.21 -12.80 7.36
CA VAL A 73 11.35 -12.08 7.93
C VAL A 73 10.91 -10.76 8.58
N VAL A 74 10.13 -9.95 7.85
CA VAL A 74 9.63 -8.65 8.34
C VAL A 74 8.69 -8.81 9.53
N HIS A 75 7.81 -9.82 9.49
CA HIS A 75 6.90 -10.10 10.59
C HIS A 75 7.64 -10.40 11.90
N ASP A 76 8.72 -11.16 11.85
CA ASP A 76 9.53 -11.49 13.03
C ASP A 76 10.39 -10.30 13.48
N LYS A 77 10.98 -9.55 12.55
CA LYS A 77 11.74 -8.33 12.83
C LYS A 77 10.93 -7.31 13.63
N TRP A 78 9.65 -7.14 13.32
CA TRP A 78 8.76 -6.18 13.99
C TRP A 78 8.16 -6.70 15.32
N ALA A 79 8.74 -7.72 15.94
CA ALA A 79 8.30 -8.25 17.24
C ALA A 79 8.93 -7.57 18.47
N THR A 80 10.01 -6.81 18.28
CA THR A 80 10.95 -6.39 19.34
C THR A 80 10.36 -5.37 20.31
N SER A 81 9.88 -4.23 19.83
CA SER A 81 9.34 -3.14 20.66
C SER A 81 7.80 -3.16 20.74
N ARG A 82 7.24 -2.48 21.75
CA ARG A 82 5.78 -2.33 21.86
C ARG A 82 5.18 -1.59 20.65
N GLY A 83 5.84 -0.52 20.20
CA GLY A 83 5.44 0.27 19.04
C GLY A 83 5.45 -0.58 17.77
N LEU A 84 6.54 -1.31 17.53
CA LEU A 84 6.67 -2.24 16.40
C LEU A 84 5.60 -3.33 16.42
N ARG A 85 5.35 -3.97 17.57
CA ARG A 85 4.27 -4.98 17.66
C ARG A 85 2.90 -4.42 17.34
N LYS A 86 2.61 -3.18 17.77
CA LYS A 86 1.33 -2.52 17.46
C LYS A 86 1.25 -2.20 15.97
N PHE A 87 2.30 -1.63 15.40
CA PHE A 87 2.38 -1.32 13.98
C PHE A 87 2.29 -2.58 13.11
N ARG A 88 3.01 -3.65 13.47
CA ARG A 88 2.93 -4.97 12.82
C ARG A 88 1.51 -5.49 12.75
N ARG A 89 0.77 -5.50 13.86
CA ARG A 89 -0.64 -5.93 13.85
C ARG A 89 -1.48 -5.08 12.90
N TYR A 90 -1.31 -3.76 12.92
CA TYR A 90 -2.01 -2.87 12.00
C TYR A 90 -1.66 -3.22 10.53
N PHE A 91 -0.37 -3.25 10.21
CA PHE A 91 0.12 -3.40 8.85
C PHE A 91 -0.33 -4.73 8.24
N PHE A 92 -0.07 -5.84 8.93
CA PHE A 92 -0.48 -7.16 8.45
C PHE A 92 -2.01 -7.31 8.47
N SER A 93 -2.78 -6.64 9.35
CA SER A 93 -4.25 -6.73 9.27
C SER A 93 -4.85 -6.04 8.03
N GLN A 94 -4.20 -5.01 7.50
CA GLN A 94 -4.76 -4.14 6.46
C GLN A 94 -4.15 -4.39 5.08
N TRP A 95 -2.82 -4.50 5.02
CA TRP A 95 -2.08 -4.44 3.76
C TRP A 95 -1.59 -5.81 3.32
N LEU A 96 -1.25 -6.70 4.25
CA LEU A 96 -0.73 -8.04 3.97
C LEU A 96 -1.17 -9.04 5.07
N PRO A 97 -2.43 -9.50 5.11
CA PRO A 97 -2.90 -10.45 6.12
C PRO A 97 -2.17 -11.78 6.01
N TYR A 98 -1.20 -11.93 6.91
CA TYR A 98 -0.27 -13.06 7.05
C TYR A 98 -0.97 -14.43 6.99
N ASN A 99 -2.17 -14.55 7.54
CA ASN A 99 -2.94 -15.81 7.57
C ASN A 99 -3.96 -15.97 6.43
N ARG A 100 -4.21 -14.94 5.60
CA ARG A 100 -5.20 -14.98 4.51
C ARG A 100 -4.58 -14.90 3.12
N ALA A 101 -3.36 -14.36 3.00
CA ALA A 101 -2.62 -14.35 1.74
C ALA A 101 -2.26 -15.77 1.26
N TYR A 102 -2.23 -16.77 2.15
CA TYR A 102 -1.98 -18.18 1.81
C TYR A 102 -3.25 -19.03 1.65
N SER A 103 -4.43 -18.54 2.05
CA SER A 103 -5.68 -19.34 2.05
C SER A 103 -6.42 -19.34 0.71
N GLY A 104 -5.85 -18.73 -0.35
CA GLY A 104 -6.46 -18.71 -1.69
C GLY A 104 -7.78 -17.94 -1.77
N THR A 105 -8.19 -17.25 -0.71
CA THR A 105 -9.42 -16.45 -0.70
C THR A 105 -9.10 -15.02 -1.11
N ASP A 106 -9.62 -14.58 -2.25
CA ASP A 106 -9.54 -13.23 -2.82
C ASP A 106 -10.12 -12.10 -1.94
N ASP A 107 -10.40 -12.35 -0.66
CA ASP A 107 -11.07 -11.42 0.27
C ASP A 107 -10.09 -10.44 0.95
N VAL A 108 -8.98 -10.11 0.27
CA VAL A 108 -8.06 -9.08 0.73
C VAL A 108 -8.10 -7.93 -0.26
N ARG A 109 -8.70 -6.81 0.14
CA ARG A 109 -9.10 -5.75 -0.81
C ARG A 109 -7.95 -4.83 -1.26
N PHE A 110 -6.83 -4.81 -0.54
CA PHE A 110 -5.77 -3.81 -0.71
C PHE A 110 -4.35 -4.36 -0.65
N TRP A 111 -4.14 -5.64 -0.94
CA TRP A 111 -2.80 -6.25 -0.84
C TRP A 111 -1.97 -6.16 -2.13
N LYS A 112 -2.63 -6.03 -3.29
CA LYS A 112 -2.00 -5.95 -4.61
C LYS A 112 -1.40 -4.56 -4.83
N TRP A 113 -0.27 -4.31 -4.20
CA TRP A 113 0.51 -3.07 -4.38
C TRP A 113 1.95 -3.33 -4.80
N GLN A 114 2.40 -4.59 -4.84
CA GLN A 114 3.76 -4.95 -5.23
C GLN A 114 3.99 -4.76 -6.74
N VAL A 115 5.24 -4.52 -7.10
CA VAL A 115 5.68 -4.29 -8.48
C VAL A 115 5.29 -5.42 -9.43
N TYR A 116 5.41 -6.68 -9.00
CA TYR A 116 5.13 -7.83 -9.87
C TYR A 116 3.66 -7.97 -10.29
N HIS A 117 2.73 -7.23 -9.67
CA HIS A 117 1.34 -7.15 -10.12
C HIS A 117 1.13 -6.21 -11.31
N SER A 118 2.09 -5.32 -11.60
CA SER A 118 2.00 -4.40 -12.72
C SER A 118 2.60 -5.00 -13.99
N PRO A 119 1.99 -4.79 -15.17
CA PRO A 119 2.59 -5.22 -16.44
C PRO A 119 3.99 -4.62 -16.65
N PRO A 120 4.90 -5.32 -17.35
CA PRO A 120 6.20 -4.78 -17.71
C PRO A 120 6.10 -3.42 -18.39
N GLY A 121 6.95 -2.46 -18.00
CA GLY A 121 6.94 -1.09 -18.54
C GLY A 121 5.99 -0.12 -17.82
N SER A 122 5.23 -0.59 -16.82
CA SER A 122 4.50 0.29 -15.90
C SER A 122 5.47 1.02 -14.95
N SER A 123 5.17 2.28 -14.58
CA SER A 123 6.03 3.01 -13.65
C SER A 123 6.04 2.34 -12.26
N TYR A 124 7.23 1.98 -11.77
CA TYR A 124 7.43 1.38 -10.44
C TYR A 124 7.06 2.34 -9.29
N THR A 125 7.00 3.63 -9.60
CA THR A 125 6.52 4.71 -8.74
C THR A 125 5.10 5.08 -9.17
N ASN A 126 4.17 4.86 -8.25
CA ASN A 126 2.82 5.41 -8.21
C ASN A 126 2.63 6.72 -9.01
N ASN A 127 1.91 6.58 -10.12
CA ASN A 127 0.90 7.50 -10.61
C ASN A 127 1.31 8.98 -10.90
N PRO A 128 1.42 9.41 -12.17
CA PRO A 128 1.59 10.82 -12.54
C PRO A 128 0.48 11.75 -12.00
N THR A 129 -0.66 11.19 -11.57
CA THR A 129 -1.73 11.96 -10.93
C THR A 129 -1.33 12.56 -9.57
N GLU A 130 -0.37 12.01 -8.82
CA GLU A 130 -0.05 12.57 -7.49
C GLU A 130 0.84 13.80 -7.55
N HIS A 131 1.80 13.85 -8.48
CA HIS A 131 2.55 15.08 -8.76
C HIS A 131 1.57 16.16 -9.24
N PHE A 132 0.66 15.80 -10.15
CA PHE A 132 -0.43 16.68 -10.59
C PHE A 132 -1.36 17.13 -9.44
N ASN A 133 -1.71 16.25 -8.50
CA ASN A 133 -2.53 16.59 -7.33
C ASN A 133 -1.79 17.49 -6.34
N CYS A 134 -0.47 17.34 -6.21
CA CYS A 134 0.35 18.22 -5.39
C CYS A 134 0.36 19.63 -5.97
N GLU A 135 0.68 19.75 -7.26
CA GLU A 135 0.66 21.02 -8.00
C GLU A 135 -0.71 21.73 -7.89
N LEU A 136 -1.82 20.99 -8.05
CA LEU A 136 -3.16 21.56 -7.89
C LEU A 136 -3.48 22.05 -6.48
N LYS A 137 -2.94 21.40 -5.44
CA LYS A 137 -3.14 21.83 -4.05
C LYS A 137 -2.31 23.07 -3.73
N ASP A 138 -1.11 23.17 -4.29
CA ASP A 138 -0.25 24.35 -4.13
C ASP A 138 -0.86 25.58 -4.83
N VAL A 139 -1.42 25.41 -6.04
CA VAL A 139 -2.16 26.48 -6.74
C VAL A 139 -3.38 26.97 -5.95
N ARG A 140 -4.12 26.06 -5.29
CA ARG A 140 -5.27 26.44 -4.43
C ARG A 140 -4.85 27.14 -3.14
N GLN A 141 -3.66 26.90 -2.61
CA GLN A 141 -3.16 27.65 -1.45
C GLN A 141 -2.73 29.06 -1.85
N LEU A 142 -2.15 29.24 -3.04
CA LEU A 142 -1.76 30.55 -3.56
C LEU A 142 -2.96 31.47 -3.84
N SER A 143 -4.12 30.94 -4.22
CA SER A 143 -5.32 31.76 -4.44
C SER A 143 -5.89 32.37 -3.15
N TYR A 144 -5.55 31.85 -1.96
CA TYR A 144 -5.93 32.44 -0.66
C TYR A 144 -5.01 33.61 -0.22
N TYR A 145 -3.92 33.88 -0.94
CA TYR A 145 -2.99 34.98 -0.65
C TYR A 145 -3.08 36.14 -1.67
N ILE A 146 -4.07 36.11 -2.58
CA ILE A 146 -4.29 37.14 -3.63
C ILE A 146 -5.71 37.76 -3.50
N GLU A 147 -6.27 37.78 -2.30
CA GLU A 147 -7.38 38.67 -1.91
C GLU A 147 -6.97 39.47 -0.68
#